data_AF-A0A3N5PKM9-F1
#
_entry.id   AF-A0A3N5PKM9-F1
#
_cell.length_a   1.000
_cell.length_b   1.000
_cell.length_c   1.000
_cell.angle_alpha   90.00
_cell.angle_beta   90.00
_cell.angle_gamma   90.00
#
_symmetry.space_group_name_H-M   'P 1'
#
loop_
_entity.id
_entity.type
_entity.pdbx_description
1 polymer ?
#
loop_
_entity_poly.entity_id
_entity_poly.type
_entity_poly.pdbx_seq_one_letter_code
_entity_poly.pdbx_strand_id
1 'polypeptide(L)'
;MHPRRSFLPAAILAITGSFSLADAQQRPGDLGLELLRNPAVREAVEFARTDEMRTIEDQIRVCEVEAPPFQEAKRAELYAAMFREVGLKNVRIDAEGNVIGERPGASARPNLVMSAHLDTVFPRGTDVRVRRQGYVLRGAGIGDDCRGLADLVAVARALNRTGVATPGTITFVGTVGEEGLGDLRGVKRLF
;
A
#
# COMPACT_ATOMS: atom_id res chain seq x y z
N MET A 1 41.40 -43.02 38.24
CA MET A 1 40.63 -41.89 38.82
C MET A 1 40.31 -40.90 37.70
N HIS A 2 39.06 -40.83 37.29
CA HIS A 2 38.52 -39.77 36.42
C HIS A 2 38.22 -38.52 37.27
N PRO A 3 38.16 -37.34 36.63
CA PRO A 3 36.90 -36.61 36.72
C PRO A 3 36.35 -36.29 35.33
N ARG A 4 35.08 -36.69 35.15
CA ARG A 4 34.23 -36.40 34.00
C ARG A 4 33.94 -34.90 33.96
N ARG A 5 34.23 -34.24 32.84
CA ARG A 5 33.70 -32.90 32.56
C ARG A 5 32.29 -33.06 32.01
N SER A 6 31.32 -32.62 32.80
CA SER A 6 29.91 -32.53 32.45
C SER A 6 29.68 -31.46 31.40
N PHE A 7 29.25 -31.86 30.20
CA PHE A 7 28.64 -30.97 29.23
C PHE A 7 27.17 -30.74 29.62
N LEU A 8 26.80 -29.51 29.98
CA LEU A 8 25.39 -29.10 29.96
C LEU A 8 25.03 -28.72 28.52
N PRO A 9 23.97 -29.27 27.91
CA PRO A 9 23.43 -28.69 26.69
C PRO A 9 22.62 -27.45 27.09
N ALA A 10 23.03 -26.29 26.59
CA ALA A 10 22.19 -25.09 26.64
C ALA A 10 20.97 -25.33 25.75
N ALA A 11 19.80 -25.47 26.37
CA ALA A 11 18.54 -25.53 25.65
C ALA A 11 18.27 -24.15 25.02
N ILE A 12 18.49 -24.03 23.72
CA ILE A 12 18.00 -22.89 22.93
C ILE A 12 16.49 -23.09 22.79
N LEU A 13 15.73 -22.38 23.62
CA LEU A 13 14.28 -22.28 23.46
C LEU A 13 14.00 -21.40 22.24
N ALA A 14 13.89 -22.03 21.07
CA ALA A 14 13.40 -21.37 19.87
C ALA A 14 11.90 -21.07 20.08
N ILE A 15 11.56 -19.82 20.40
CA ILE A 15 10.19 -19.34 20.34
C ILE A 15 9.83 -19.21 18.86
N THR A 16 9.40 -20.31 18.25
CA THR A 16 8.73 -20.30 16.94
C THR A 16 7.32 -19.79 17.17
N GLY A 17 7.15 -18.47 17.15
CA GLY A 17 5.84 -17.84 17.12
C GLY A 17 5.18 -18.14 15.78
N SER A 18 4.31 -19.16 15.74
CA SER A 18 3.41 -19.41 14.63
C SER A 18 2.35 -18.33 14.61
N PHE A 19 2.55 -17.27 13.83
CA PHE A 19 1.49 -16.31 13.54
C PHE A 19 0.45 -16.99 12.66
N SER A 20 -0.69 -17.38 13.24
CA SER A 20 -1.84 -17.82 12.48
C SER A 20 -2.56 -16.58 11.92
N LEU A 21 -3.02 -16.63 10.68
CA LEU A 21 -3.86 -15.57 10.07
C LEU A 21 -5.10 -15.26 10.93
N ALA A 22 -5.53 -16.20 11.79
CA ALA A 22 -6.62 -16.02 12.73
C ALA A 22 -6.33 -15.03 13.87
N ASP A 23 -5.07 -14.83 14.28
CA ASP A 23 -4.75 -13.99 15.44
C ASP A 23 -4.94 -12.48 15.17
N ALA A 24 -4.77 -12.05 13.91
CA ALA A 24 -4.87 -10.63 13.55
C ALA A 24 -6.29 -10.06 13.67
N GLN A 25 -7.32 -10.88 13.45
CA GLN A 25 -8.73 -10.48 13.59
C GLN A 25 -9.27 -10.60 15.02
N GLN A 26 -8.53 -11.25 15.93
CA GLN A 26 -8.99 -11.51 17.30
C GLN A 26 -8.51 -10.50 18.34
N ARG A 27 -7.64 -9.54 17.99
CA ARG A 27 -7.10 -8.51 18.91
C ARG A 27 -7.02 -7.09 18.31
N PRO A 28 -8.15 -6.46 17.94
CA PRO A 28 -8.11 -5.18 17.23
C PRO A 28 -7.71 -3.97 18.09
N GLY A 29 -7.90 -3.99 19.42
CA GLY A 29 -7.72 -2.81 20.28
C GLY A 29 -6.26 -2.41 20.54
N ASP A 30 -5.39 -3.38 20.82
CA ASP A 30 -4.02 -3.12 21.29
C ASP A 30 -2.95 -3.34 20.22
N LEU A 31 -3.29 -3.96 19.08
CA LEU A 31 -2.32 -4.33 18.04
C LEU A 31 -1.54 -3.12 17.52
N GLY A 32 -2.21 -1.98 17.31
CA GLY A 32 -1.55 -0.75 16.89
C GLY A 32 -0.54 -0.24 17.94
N LEU A 33 -0.93 -0.24 19.21
CA LEU A 33 -0.06 0.17 20.33
C LEU A 33 1.12 -0.79 20.50
N GLU A 34 0.91 -2.09 20.28
CA GLU A 34 1.96 -3.10 20.30
C GLU A 34 2.95 -2.88 19.14
N LEU A 35 2.46 -2.70 17.91
CA LEU A 35 3.29 -2.45 16.74
C LEU A 35 4.12 -1.15 16.88
N LEU A 36 3.57 -0.10 17.50
CA LEU A 36 4.28 1.14 17.78
C LEU A 36 5.46 0.99 18.76
N ARG A 37 5.59 -0.15 19.46
CA ARG A 37 6.80 -0.47 20.24
C ARG A 37 7.99 -0.77 19.35
N ASN A 38 7.77 -1.18 18.09
CA ASN A 38 8.84 -1.33 17.12
C ASN A 38 9.32 0.07 16.65
N PRO A 39 10.61 0.43 16.85
CA PRO A 39 11.12 1.74 16.49
C PRO A 39 10.90 2.12 15.02
N ALA A 40 11.06 1.16 14.09
CA ALA A 40 10.88 1.40 12.67
C ALA A 40 9.40 1.67 12.32
N VAL A 41 8.47 1.00 12.98
CA VAL A 41 7.03 1.24 12.76
C VAL A 41 6.62 2.60 13.30
N ARG A 42 7.09 2.96 14.50
CA ARG A 42 6.86 4.31 15.05
C ARG A 42 7.44 5.38 14.15
N GLU A 43 8.66 5.20 13.65
CA GLU A 43 9.28 6.11 12.69
C GLU A 43 8.48 6.19 11.39
N ALA A 44 7.93 5.08 10.89
CA ALA A 44 7.10 5.07 9.69
C ALA A 44 5.82 5.91 9.88
N VAL A 45 5.18 5.81 11.05
CA VAL A 45 3.99 6.62 11.37
C VAL A 45 4.33 8.10 11.50
N GLU A 46 5.44 8.46 12.15
CA GLU A 46 5.88 9.87 12.20
C GLU A 46 6.31 10.39 10.83
N PHE A 47 6.96 9.56 10.02
CA PHE A 47 7.30 9.91 8.64
C PHE A 47 6.04 10.18 7.83
N ALA A 48 5.02 9.32 7.91
CA ALA A 48 3.75 9.52 7.21
C ALA A 48 3.09 10.87 7.58
N ARG A 49 3.14 11.27 8.86
CA ARG A 49 2.62 12.58 9.29
C ARG A 49 3.39 13.75 8.71
N THR A 50 4.72 13.65 8.66
CA THR A 50 5.59 14.72 8.15
C THR A 50 5.63 14.79 6.62
N ASP A 51 5.29 13.69 5.95
CA ASP A 51 5.21 13.56 4.48
C ASP A 51 3.83 13.93 3.90
N GLU A 52 2.86 14.32 4.72
CA GLU A 52 1.47 14.60 4.29
C GLU A 52 1.38 15.63 3.15
N MET A 53 2.24 16.65 3.15
CA MET A 53 2.25 17.64 2.06
C MET A 53 2.58 16.99 0.70
N ARG A 54 3.53 16.06 0.68
CA ARG A 54 3.87 15.30 -0.53
C ARG A 54 2.74 14.34 -0.91
N THR A 55 2.10 13.71 0.07
CA THR A 55 0.91 12.87 -0.19
C THR A 55 -0.22 13.67 -0.82
N ILE A 56 -0.46 14.91 -0.37
CA ILE A 56 -1.44 15.81 -0.97
C ILE A 56 -1.04 16.19 -2.41
N GLU A 57 0.23 16.44 -2.67
CA GLU A 57 0.73 16.72 -4.03
C GLU A 57 0.54 15.51 -4.96
N ASP A 58 0.85 14.30 -4.48
CA ASP A 58 0.63 13.04 -5.21
C ASP A 58 -0.87 12.82 -5.48
N GLN A 59 -1.73 13.09 -4.50
CA GLN A 59 -3.19 13.02 -4.63
C GLN A 59 -3.71 13.98 -5.71
N ILE A 60 -3.22 15.22 -5.74
CA ILE A 60 -3.58 16.19 -6.78
C ILE A 60 -3.07 15.72 -8.14
N ARG A 61 -1.80 15.31 -8.22
CA ARG A 61 -1.15 14.87 -9.46
C ARG A 61 -1.89 13.72 -10.12
N VAL A 62 -2.33 12.72 -9.36
CA VAL A 62 -3.10 11.58 -9.91
C VAL A 62 -4.54 11.96 -10.24
N CYS A 63 -5.17 12.82 -9.43
CA CYS A 63 -6.54 13.27 -9.62
C CYS A 63 -6.71 14.10 -10.90
N GLU A 64 -5.74 14.93 -11.24
CA GLU A 64 -5.78 15.80 -12.42
C GLU A 64 -5.55 15.06 -13.75
N VAL A 65 -5.38 13.74 -13.73
CA VAL A 65 -5.45 12.90 -14.93
C VAL A 65 -6.84 12.30 -15.02
N GLU A 66 -7.65 12.65 -16.02
CA GLU A 66 -8.97 12.03 -16.20
C GLU A 66 -8.87 10.50 -16.37
N ALA A 67 -9.76 9.76 -15.71
CA ALA A 67 -9.87 8.31 -15.82
C ALA A 67 -11.35 7.89 -15.74
N PRO A 68 -12.15 8.17 -16.78
CA PRO A 68 -13.48 7.60 -16.86
C PRO A 68 -13.39 6.07 -16.95
N PRO A 69 -14.47 5.34 -16.60
CA PRO A 69 -14.45 3.88 -16.67
C PRO A 69 -14.07 3.40 -18.08
N PHE A 70 -13.22 2.37 -18.15
CA PHE A 70 -12.63 1.80 -19.39
C PHE A 70 -11.62 2.70 -20.13
N GLN A 71 -11.20 3.82 -19.53
CA GLN A 71 -10.26 4.78 -20.13
C GLN A 71 -9.17 5.19 -19.14
N GLU A 72 -8.81 4.29 -18.23
CA GLU A 72 -7.91 4.53 -17.11
C GLU A 72 -6.42 4.57 -17.52
N ALA A 73 -6.09 4.18 -18.75
CA ALA A 73 -4.72 3.90 -19.21
C ALA A 73 -3.72 5.03 -18.91
N LYS A 74 -4.08 6.30 -19.15
CA LYS A 74 -3.18 7.44 -18.88
C LYS A 74 -2.87 7.60 -17.39
N ARG A 75 -3.89 7.45 -16.54
CA ARG A 75 -3.71 7.50 -15.08
C ARG A 75 -2.93 6.28 -14.59
N ALA A 76 -3.17 5.10 -15.18
CA ALA A 76 -2.43 3.88 -14.89
C ALA A 76 -0.92 4.04 -15.19
N GLU A 77 -0.55 4.64 -16.32
CA GLU A 77 0.84 4.92 -16.68
C GLU A 77 1.51 5.87 -15.67
N LEU A 78 0.85 6.97 -15.31
CA LEU A 78 1.32 7.90 -14.28
C LEU A 78 1.51 7.17 -12.94
N TYR A 79 0.51 6.38 -12.53
CA TYR A 79 0.53 5.71 -11.24
C TYR A 79 1.61 4.61 -11.19
N ALA A 80 1.87 3.92 -12.29
CA ALA A 80 3.01 3.01 -12.42
C ALA A 80 4.35 3.75 -12.29
N ALA A 81 4.47 4.99 -12.80
CA ALA A 81 5.66 5.80 -12.57
C ALA A 81 5.80 6.17 -11.08
N MET A 82 4.73 6.57 -10.41
CA MET A 82 4.74 6.87 -8.97
C MET A 82 5.18 5.66 -8.13
N PHE A 83 4.70 4.45 -8.46
CA PHE A 83 5.16 3.20 -7.82
C PHE A 83 6.66 2.97 -7.97
N ARG A 84 7.21 3.23 -9.17
CA ARG A 84 8.67 3.15 -9.40
C ARG A 84 9.44 4.22 -8.64
N GLU A 85 8.92 5.45 -8.60
CA GLU A 85 9.52 6.58 -7.87
C GLU A 85 9.69 6.28 -6.38
N VAL A 86 8.73 5.59 -5.75
CA VAL A 86 8.82 5.18 -4.34
C VAL A 86 9.57 3.86 -4.11
N GLY A 87 10.11 3.25 -5.17
CA GLY A 87 11.00 2.11 -5.09
C GLY A 87 10.33 0.73 -5.06
N LEU A 88 9.03 0.63 -5.39
CA LEU A 88 8.38 -0.67 -5.58
C LEU A 88 9.05 -1.45 -6.72
N LYS A 89 9.01 -2.78 -6.61
CA LYS A 89 9.58 -3.74 -7.56
C LYS A 89 8.50 -4.34 -8.43
N ASN A 90 8.91 -4.96 -9.53
CA ASN A 90 8.03 -5.67 -10.46
C ASN A 90 6.82 -4.83 -10.93
N VAL A 91 7.02 -3.51 -11.08
CA VAL A 91 5.96 -2.56 -11.42
C VAL A 91 5.50 -2.76 -12.86
N ARG A 92 4.25 -3.18 -13.03
CA ARG A 92 3.65 -3.55 -14.30
C ARG A 92 2.19 -3.10 -14.39
N ILE A 93 1.70 -2.95 -15.61
CA ILE A 93 0.28 -2.85 -15.91
C ILE A 93 -0.14 -4.22 -16.46
N ASP A 94 -1.15 -4.85 -15.87
CA ASP A 94 -1.63 -6.15 -16.34
C ASP A 94 -2.53 -6.02 -17.59
N ALA A 95 -3.00 -7.15 -18.11
CA ALA A 95 -3.83 -7.16 -19.32
C ALA A 95 -5.22 -6.50 -19.12
N GLU A 96 -5.69 -6.39 -17.87
CA GLU A 96 -6.94 -5.72 -17.53
C GLU A 96 -6.77 -4.20 -17.47
N GLY A 97 -5.56 -3.76 -17.13
CA GLY A 97 -5.20 -2.35 -16.91
C GLY A 97 -4.81 -2.05 -15.46
N ASN A 98 -4.80 -3.04 -14.56
CA ASN A 98 -4.40 -2.83 -13.17
C ASN A 98 -2.91 -2.49 -13.10
N VAL A 99 -2.55 -1.51 -12.26
CA VAL A 99 -1.17 -1.19 -11.94
C VAL A 99 -0.75 -1.98 -10.73
N ILE A 100 0.25 -2.85 -10.85
CA ILE A 100 0.71 -3.73 -9.77
C ILE A 100 2.17 -3.41 -9.44
N GLY A 101 2.48 -3.20 -8.17
CA GLY A 101 3.83 -3.02 -7.65
C GLY A 101 4.06 -3.81 -6.38
N GLU A 102 5.27 -4.34 -6.19
CA GLU A 102 5.58 -5.26 -5.09
C GLU A 102 6.64 -4.66 -4.15
N ARG A 103 6.41 -4.81 -2.85
CA ARG A 103 7.42 -4.58 -1.81
C ARG A 103 7.78 -5.93 -1.18
N PRO A 104 8.97 -6.48 -1.47
CA PRO A 104 9.39 -7.75 -0.90
C PRO A 104 9.45 -7.70 0.63
N GLY A 105 8.98 -8.77 1.27
CA GLY A 105 9.20 -9.03 2.70
C GLY A 105 10.36 -10.00 2.93
N ALA A 106 10.48 -10.49 4.16
CA ALA A 106 11.45 -11.54 4.52
C ALA A 106 11.21 -12.86 3.75
N SER A 107 9.98 -13.07 3.28
CA SER A 107 9.62 -14.15 2.37
C SER A 107 8.50 -13.71 1.42
N ALA A 108 8.14 -14.56 0.44
CA ALA A 108 7.06 -14.26 -0.50
C ALA A 108 5.65 -14.38 0.12
N ARG A 109 5.50 -15.05 1.28
CA ARG A 109 4.21 -15.33 1.91
C ARG A 109 4.26 -15.07 3.43
N PRO A 110 3.17 -14.60 4.07
CA PRO A 110 1.89 -14.25 3.46
C PRO A 110 2.03 -13.07 2.49
N ASN A 111 1.17 -13.00 1.47
CA ASN A 111 1.13 -11.85 0.57
C ASN A 111 -0.07 -10.99 0.95
N LEU A 112 0.17 -9.74 1.35
CA LEU A 112 -0.89 -8.76 1.60
C LEU A 112 -1.11 -7.95 0.32
N VAL A 113 -2.35 -7.89 -0.16
CA VAL A 113 -2.73 -6.97 -1.24
C VAL A 113 -3.33 -5.70 -0.62
N MET A 114 -2.80 -4.54 -1.00
CA MET A 114 -3.40 -3.24 -0.70
C MET A 114 -3.83 -2.60 -2.02
N SER A 115 -5.11 -2.27 -2.15
CA SER A 115 -5.68 -1.76 -3.40
C SER A 115 -6.50 -0.49 -3.22
N ALA A 116 -6.48 0.33 -4.27
CA ALA A 116 -7.27 1.53 -4.49
C ALA A 116 -7.63 1.58 -5.98
N HIS A 117 -8.70 2.25 -6.38
CA HIS A 117 -9.17 2.22 -7.76
C HIS A 117 -8.75 3.45 -8.58
N LEU A 118 -8.51 3.22 -9.88
CA LEU A 118 -7.97 4.19 -10.83
C LEU A 118 -9.07 4.98 -11.52
N ASP A 119 -10.21 4.36 -11.77
CA ASP A 119 -11.32 5.00 -12.46
C ASP A 119 -12.03 6.02 -11.56
N THR A 120 -13.05 6.65 -12.13
CA THR A 120 -13.95 7.54 -11.41
C THR A 120 -15.33 7.42 -12.04
N VAL A 121 -16.37 7.82 -11.32
CA VAL A 121 -17.72 7.96 -11.89
C VAL A 121 -17.85 9.05 -12.97
N PHE A 122 -16.84 9.92 -13.14
CA PHE A 122 -16.97 11.11 -13.98
C PHE A 122 -16.70 10.81 -15.46
N PRO A 123 -17.53 11.34 -16.38
CA PRO A 123 -17.34 11.12 -17.82
C PRO A 123 -16.10 11.84 -18.35
N ARG A 124 -15.62 11.40 -19.51
CA ARG A 124 -14.55 12.06 -20.27
C ARG A 124 -14.85 13.55 -20.47
N GLY A 125 -13.84 14.39 -20.30
CA GLY A 125 -13.94 15.84 -20.46
C GLY A 125 -14.44 16.59 -19.22
N THR A 126 -14.66 15.89 -18.11
CA THR A 126 -14.90 16.53 -16.81
C THR A 126 -13.68 17.38 -16.42
N ASP A 127 -13.90 18.59 -15.88
CA ASP A 127 -12.82 19.39 -15.30
C ASP A 127 -12.31 18.71 -14.03
N VAL A 128 -11.18 18.02 -14.14
CA VAL A 128 -10.51 17.31 -13.05
C VAL A 128 -9.57 18.19 -12.25
N ARG A 129 -9.47 19.48 -12.58
CA ARG A 129 -8.55 20.40 -11.91
C ARG A 129 -8.89 20.53 -10.43
N VAL A 130 -7.90 20.30 -9.57
CA VAL A 130 -8.07 20.38 -8.13
C VAL A 130 -7.92 21.83 -7.66
N ARG A 131 -8.85 22.28 -6.84
CA ARG A 131 -8.85 23.62 -6.24
C ARG A 131 -8.72 23.50 -4.73
N ARG A 132 -7.76 24.22 -4.17
CA ARG A 132 -7.55 24.29 -2.71
C ARG A 132 -8.21 25.54 -2.13
N GLN A 133 -8.99 25.35 -1.07
CA GLN A 133 -9.62 26.40 -0.28
C GLN A 133 -9.29 26.16 1.20
N GLY A 134 -8.26 26.82 1.71
CA GLY A 134 -7.71 26.52 3.04
C GLY A 134 -7.27 25.05 3.12
N TYR A 135 -7.89 24.29 4.02
CA TYR A 135 -7.61 22.87 4.22
C TYR A 135 -8.45 21.93 3.34
N VAL A 136 -9.37 22.46 2.54
CA VAL A 136 -10.28 21.67 1.69
C VAL A 136 -9.73 21.60 0.27
N LEU A 137 -9.64 20.38 -0.27
CA LEU A 137 -9.42 20.12 -1.70
C LEU A 137 -10.76 19.82 -2.38
N ARG A 138 -10.99 20.40 -3.56
CA ARG A 138 -12.18 20.16 -4.38
C ARG A 138 -11.76 19.80 -5.79
N GLY A 139 -12.25 18.68 -6.31
CA GLY A 139 -11.97 18.20 -7.66
C GLY A 139 -12.73 16.90 -7.90
N ALA A 140 -13.05 16.60 -9.16
CA ALA A 140 -13.70 15.35 -9.53
C ALA A 140 -12.78 14.16 -9.19
N GLY A 141 -13.26 13.25 -8.34
CA GLY A 141 -12.52 12.06 -7.89
C GLY A 141 -11.50 12.31 -6.78
N ILE A 142 -11.43 13.53 -6.22
CA ILE A 142 -10.38 13.89 -5.25
C ILE A 142 -10.41 13.02 -3.99
N GLY A 143 -11.60 12.67 -3.51
CA GLY A 143 -11.79 11.78 -2.36
C GLY A 143 -12.00 10.32 -2.74
N ASP A 144 -12.48 10.07 -3.96
CA ASP A 144 -12.88 8.75 -4.46
C ASP A 144 -12.33 8.52 -5.89
N ASP A 145 -11.25 7.77 -6.09
CA ASP A 145 -10.36 7.22 -5.05
C ASP A 145 -8.93 7.76 -5.15
N CYS A 146 -8.80 9.01 -5.57
CA CYS A 146 -7.47 9.64 -5.66
C CYS A 146 -6.79 9.74 -4.28
N ARG A 147 -7.56 9.79 -3.19
CA ARG A 147 -7.01 9.72 -1.83
C ARG A 147 -6.45 8.32 -1.53
N GLY A 148 -7.19 7.25 -1.79
CA GLY A 148 -6.70 5.89 -1.59
C GLY A 148 -5.45 5.60 -2.42
N LEU A 149 -5.43 6.03 -3.69
CA LEU A 149 -4.25 5.93 -4.55
C LEU A 149 -3.03 6.65 -3.95
N ALA A 150 -3.20 7.88 -3.48
CA ALA A 150 -2.10 8.62 -2.84
C ALA A 150 -1.63 7.96 -1.54
N ASP A 151 -2.56 7.44 -0.73
CA ASP A 151 -2.25 6.78 0.54
C ASP A 151 -1.46 5.47 0.31
N LEU A 152 -1.74 4.69 -0.74
CA LEU A 152 -0.94 3.53 -1.10
C LEU A 152 0.52 3.90 -1.41
N VAL A 153 0.73 4.96 -2.19
CA VAL A 153 2.06 5.48 -2.51
C VAL A 153 2.78 5.99 -1.26
N ALA A 154 2.06 6.69 -0.38
CA ALA A 154 2.60 7.20 0.89
C ALA A 154 2.99 6.07 1.84
N VAL A 155 2.17 5.03 1.98
CA VAL A 155 2.49 3.84 2.80
C VAL A 155 3.73 3.14 2.25
N ALA A 156 3.80 2.88 0.94
CA ALA A 156 4.98 2.27 0.33
C ALA A 156 6.25 3.09 0.58
N ARG A 157 6.16 4.43 0.42
CA ARG A 157 7.25 5.37 0.68
C ARG A 157 7.69 5.37 2.14
N ALA A 158 6.76 5.40 3.09
CA ALA A 158 7.04 5.38 4.52
C ALA A 158 7.75 4.08 4.94
N LEU A 159 7.24 2.93 4.50
CA LEU A 159 7.84 1.62 4.78
C LEU A 159 9.23 1.47 4.17
N ASN A 160 9.46 2.01 2.97
CA ASN A 160 10.77 1.97 2.33
C ASN A 160 11.77 2.94 3.00
N ARG A 161 11.32 4.14 3.38
CA ARG A 161 12.16 5.15 4.03
C ARG A 161 12.68 4.69 5.38
N THR A 162 11.85 4.01 6.16
CA THR A 162 12.11 3.64 7.56
C THR A 162 12.58 2.20 7.73
N GLY A 163 12.65 1.43 6.64
CA GLY A 163 13.19 0.07 6.66
C GLY A 163 12.33 -0.93 7.44
N VAL A 164 11.02 -0.69 7.58
CA VAL A 164 10.10 -1.63 8.26
C VAL A 164 10.16 -3.00 7.58
N ALA A 165 10.65 -4.02 8.28
CA ALA A 165 10.66 -5.38 7.78
C ALA A 165 9.27 -6.02 7.92
N THR A 166 8.76 -6.59 6.83
CA THR A 166 7.49 -7.33 6.83
C THR A 166 7.78 -8.83 6.70
N PRO A 167 7.02 -9.72 7.38
CA PRO A 167 7.22 -11.17 7.27
C PRO A 167 7.05 -11.69 5.85
N GLY A 168 6.15 -11.05 5.10
CA GLY A 168 5.81 -11.39 3.73
C GLY A 168 5.72 -10.17 2.81
N THR A 169 5.54 -10.44 1.52
CA THR A 169 5.39 -9.42 0.48
C THR A 169 4.12 -8.59 0.68
N ILE A 170 4.21 -7.30 0.33
CA ILE A 170 3.04 -6.46 0.12
C ILE A 170 2.94 -6.16 -1.38
N THR A 171 1.78 -6.44 -1.97
CA THR A 171 1.43 -6.08 -3.34
C THR A 171 0.51 -4.87 -3.31
N PHE A 172 0.98 -3.75 -3.85
CA PHE A 172 0.19 -2.53 -4.02
C PHE A 172 -0.47 -2.54 -5.40
N VAL A 173 -1.76 -2.23 -5.46
CA VAL A 173 -2.53 -2.31 -6.71
C VAL A 173 -3.39 -1.06 -6.92
N GLY A 174 -3.24 -0.43 -8.08
CA GLY A 174 -4.25 0.48 -8.64
C GLY A 174 -5.18 -0.33 -9.55
N THR A 175 -6.42 -0.58 -9.13
CA THR A 175 -7.37 -1.40 -9.91
C THR A 175 -8.15 -0.55 -10.91
N VAL A 176 -8.52 -1.12 -12.04
CA VAL A 176 -9.40 -0.45 -13.02
C VAL A 176 -10.85 -0.91 -12.89
N GLY A 177 -11.79 -0.07 -13.29
CA GLY A 177 -13.22 -0.38 -13.32
C GLY A 177 -13.71 -0.90 -11.98
N GLU A 178 -13.64 -0.09 -10.93
CA GLU A 178 -14.38 -0.29 -9.68
C GLU A 178 -15.80 0.29 -9.78
N GLU A 179 -15.95 1.38 -10.53
CA GLU A 179 -17.13 2.24 -10.52
C GLU A 179 -18.17 1.85 -11.57
N GLY A 180 -19.45 1.87 -11.18
CA GLY A 180 -20.59 1.82 -12.08
C GLY A 180 -20.59 0.61 -13.04
N LEU A 181 -20.41 0.89 -14.35
CA LEU A 181 -20.32 -0.17 -15.36
C LEU A 181 -18.98 -0.93 -15.34
N GLY A 182 -17.98 -0.38 -14.66
CA GLY A 182 -16.77 -1.08 -14.22
C GLY A 182 -17.08 -1.87 -12.95
N ASP A 183 -17.85 -2.95 -13.07
CA ASP A 183 -18.29 -3.82 -11.97
C ASP A 183 -17.11 -4.56 -11.30
N LEU A 184 -16.28 -3.86 -10.54
CA LEU A 184 -15.11 -4.39 -9.83
C LEU A 184 -14.17 -5.20 -10.75
N ARG A 185 -14.10 -4.83 -12.03
CA ARG A 185 -13.47 -5.58 -13.12
C ARG A 185 -12.00 -5.87 -12.80
N GLY A 186 -11.28 -4.85 -12.35
CA GLY A 186 -9.86 -4.94 -12.02
C GLY A 186 -9.59 -5.91 -10.87
N VAL A 187 -10.29 -5.73 -9.75
CA VAL A 187 -10.06 -6.58 -8.55
C VAL A 187 -10.52 -8.02 -8.76
N LYS A 188 -11.62 -8.25 -9.50
CA LYS A 188 -12.07 -9.60 -9.88
C LYS A 188 -11.04 -10.35 -10.73
N ARG A 189 -10.19 -9.63 -11.47
CA ARG A 189 -9.13 -10.24 -12.29
C ARG A 189 -7.88 -10.61 -11.47
N LEU A 190 -7.72 -10.08 -10.26
CA LEU A 190 -6.58 -10.37 -9.39
C LEU A 190 -6.65 -11.74 -8.69
N PHE A 191 -7.85 -12.33 -8.60
CA PHE A 191 -8.15 -13.56 -7.85
C PHE A 191 -8.90 -14.58 -8.71
#